data_AF-A0A382HVY0-F1
#
_entry.id   AF-A0A382HVY0-F1
#
_cell.length_a   1.000
_cell.length_b   1.000
_cell.length_c   1.000
_cell.angle_alpha   90.00
_cell.angle_beta   90.00
_cell.angle_gamma   90.00
#
_symmetry.space_group_name_H-M   'P 1'
#
loop_
_entity.id
_entity.type
_entity.pdbx_description
1 polymer ?
#
loop_
_entity_poly.entity_id
_entity_poly.type
_entity_poly.pdbx_seq_one_letter_code
_entity_poly.pdbx_strand_id
1 'polypeptide(L)'
;VIGLVSIRIRSSEGPSYSFTVPSPFSEATGGFLEYQPSDYDYLRGIILFGQNSASYKFALGKSLLELASQGREAVSLEELAVPFSRHVCSHLQEAPKQGTSETSTFLKGCRSYNNGEIDEEALYEHTRKLGFVNVIDAFHKVGRTDVPTRFFLDETKSSTKGIVLTPEIHAVCAG
;
A
#
# COMPACT_ATOMS: atom_id res chain seq x y z
N VAL A 1 10.81 -20.51 -2.06
CA VAL A 1 11.48 -21.83 -2.25
C VAL A 1 11.95 -22.30 -0.89
N ILE A 2 11.38 -23.38 -0.35
CA ILE A 2 11.76 -23.92 0.97
C ILE A 2 13.23 -24.35 0.92
N GLY A 3 14.03 -23.93 1.90
CA GLY A 3 15.45 -24.30 2.01
C GLY A 3 15.55 -25.79 2.28
N LEU A 4 15.74 -26.57 1.22
CA LEU A 4 15.71 -28.02 1.26
C LEU A 4 17.13 -28.57 1.36
N VAL A 5 17.41 -29.38 2.38
CA VAL A 5 18.70 -30.07 2.54
C VAL A 5 18.55 -31.49 2.03
N SER A 6 19.37 -31.87 1.05
CA SER A 6 19.35 -33.22 0.50
C SER A 6 20.28 -34.11 1.31
N ILE A 7 19.71 -35.08 2.03
CA ILE A 7 20.47 -36.07 2.79
C ILE A 7 20.56 -37.33 1.95
N ARG A 8 21.80 -37.81 1.73
CA ARG A 8 22.06 -39.02 0.96
C ARG A 8 22.63 -40.09 1.89
N ILE A 9 21.87 -41.14 2.15
CA ILE A 9 22.33 -42.28 2.94
C ILE A 9 22.84 -43.33 1.96
N ARG A 10 24.14 -43.68 2.06
CA ARG A 10 24.71 -44.80 1.31
C ARG A 10 24.65 -46.07 2.16
N SER A 11 23.93 -47.07 1.69
CA SER A 11 24.02 -48.44 2.19
C SER A 11 25.18 -49.14 1.48
N SER A 12 25.97 -49.96 2.18
CA SER A 12 27.12 -50.68 1.58
C SER A 12 26.70 -51.80 0.62
N GLU A 13 25.45 -52.28 0.71
CA GLU A 13 24.93 -53.36 -0.15
C GLU A 13 23.45 -53.14 -0.56
N GLY A 14 23.09 -51.93 -1.01
CA GLY A 14 21.72 -51.67 -1.50
C GLY A 14 21.55 -50.33 -2.23
N PRO A 15 20.37 -50.07 -2.83
CA PRO A 15 20.12 -48.82 -3.55
C PRO A 15 20.27 -47.60 -2.64
N SER A 16 20.82 -46.52 -3.19
CA SER A 16 21.04 -45.27 -2.46
C SER A 16 19.72 -44.52 -2.30
N TYR A 17 19.37 -44.16 -1.06
CA TYR A 17 18.17 -43.36 -0.79
C TYR A 17 18.56 -41.90 -0.58
N SER A 18 17.84 -40.99 -1.25
CA SER A 18 17.91 -39.56 -1.00
C SER A 18 16.54 -39.06 -0.59
N PHE A 19 16.48 -38.37 0.55
CA PHE A 19 15.28 -37.64 0.95
C PHE A 19 15.65 -36.19 1.24
N THR A 20 14.66 -35.33 1.04
CA THR A 20 14.83 -33.89 1.20
C THR A 20 14.12 -33.48 2.47
N VAL A 21 14.88 -33.06 3.47
CA VAL A 21 14.32 -32.58 4.74
C VAL A 21 14.26 -31.05 4.74
N PRO A 22 13.29 -30.45 5.45
CA PRO A 22 13.34 -29.02 5.77
C PRO A 22 14.69 -28.69 6.42
N SER A 23 15.27 -27.53 6.10
CA SER A 23 16.47 -27.06 6.78
C SER A 23 16.27 -27.08 8.30
N PRO A 24 17.22 -27.59 9.10
CA PRO A 24 17.11 -27.59 10.56
C PRO A 24 16.96 -26.16 11.14
N PHE A 25 17.37 -25.14 10.37
CA PHE A 25 17.13 -23.73 10.71
C PHE A 25 15.68 -23.29 10.45
N SER A 26 14.99 -23.84 9.44
CA SER A 26 13.58 -23.59 9.17
C SER A 26 12.72 -24.06 10.35
N GLU A 27 12.97 -25.27 10.83
CA GLU A 27 12.22 -25.90 11.92
C GLU A 27 12.44 -25.17 13.25
N ALA A 28 13.68 -24.77 13.55
CA ALA A 28 14.03 -24.02 14.76
C ALA A 28 13.49 -22.58 14.78
N THR A 29 13.24 -21.97 13.61
CA THR A 29 12.72 -20.60 13.50
C THR A 29 11.23 -20.53 13.15
N GLY A 30 10.55 -21.68 13.07
CA GLY A 30 9.16 -21.75 12.61
C GLY A 30 8.97 -21.17 11.20
N GLY A 31 10.00 -21.25 10.34
CA GLY A 31 10.01 -20.67 9.00
C GLY A 31 10.15 -19.14 8.96
N PHE A 32 10.39 -18.46 10.09
CA PHE A 32 10.49 -16.98 10.13
C PHE A 32 11.56 -16.41 9.19
N LEU A 33 12.71 -17.09 9.08
CA LEU A 33 13.79 -16.67 8.19
C LEU A 33 13.52 -16.97 6.70
N GLU A 34 12.47 -17.73 6.40
CA GLU A 34 12.10 -18.18 5.05
C GLU A 34 10.82 -17.51 4.54
N TYR A 35 10.16 -16.73 5.40
CA TYR A 35 8.95 -16.01 5.05
C TYR A 35 9.22 -15.01 3.94
N GLN A 36 8.52 -15.20 2.82
CA GLN A 36 8.50 -14.26 1.70
C GLN A 36 7.24 -13.42 1.82
N PRO A 37 7.35 -12.10 2.05
CA PRO A 37 6.18 -11.23 2.14
C PRO A 37 5.37 -11.28 0.85
N SER A 38 4.06 -11.39 0.97
CA SER A 38 3.12 -11.25 -0.15
C SER A 38 2.87 -9.77 -0.47
N ASP A 39 2.19 -9.50 -1.59
CA ASP A 39 1.75 -8.15 -1.93
C ASP A 39 0.82 -7.56 -0.87
N TYR A 40 -0.02 -8.40 -0.24
CA TYR A 40 -0.85 -7.98 0.90
C TYR A 40 0.03 -7.51 2.08
N ASP A 41 1.13 -8.21 2.35
CA ASP A 41 2.05 -7.86 3.43
C ASP A 41 2.81 -6.57 3.15
N TYR A 42 3.21 -6.34 1.89
CA TYR A 42 3.80 -5.07 1.49
C TYR A 42 2.81 -3.92 1.60
N LEU A 43 1.56 -4.09 1.13
CA LEU A 43 0.53 -3.07 1.25
C LEU A 43 0.26 -2.76 2.74
N ARG A 44 0.08 -3.79 3.55
CA ARG A 44 -0.08 -3.65 5.01
C ARG A 44 1.11 -2.93 5.64
N GLY A 45 2.33 -3.28 5.23
CA GLY A 45 3.57 -2.65 5.69
C GLY A 45 3.62 -1.16 5.36
N ILE A 46 3.25 -0.76 4.14
CA ILE A 46 3.12 0.64 3.74
C ILE A 46 2.12 1.37 4.63
N ILE A 47 0.93 0.79 4.81
CA ILE A 47 -0.16 1.45 5.56
C ILE A 47 0.22 1.61 7.04
N LEU A 48 0.91 0.64 7.64
CA LEU A 48 1.29 0.71 9.04
C LEU A 48 2.56 1.55 9.28
N PHE A 49 3.58 1.40 8.43
CA PHE A 49 4.94 1.90 8.69
C PHE A 49 5.50 2.83 7.60
N GLY A 50 4.70 3.19 6.59
CA GLY A 50 5.11 4.12 5.54
C GLY A 50 5.41 5.53 6.05
N GLN A 51 6.22 6.28 5.28
CA GLN A 51 6.71 7.61 5.65
C GLN A 51 5.64 8.72 5.72
N ASN A 52 4.49 8.52 5.08
CA ASN A 52 3.38 9.48 5.11
C ASN A 52 2.69 9.54 6.49
N SER A 53 2.01 10.66 6.77
CA SER A 53 1.05 10.71 7.87
C SER A 53 -0.02 9.63 7.69
N ALA A 54 -0.49 9.07 8.82
CA ALA A 54 -1.53 8.05 8.87
C ALA A 54 -2.73 8.41 8.00
N SER A 55 -3.26 9.62 8.13
CA SER A 55 -4.45 10.05 7.39
C SER A 55 -4.27 9.93 5.87
N TYR A 56 -3.09 10.28 5.35
CA TYR A 56 -2.82 10.24 3.92
C TYR A 56 -2.63 8.82 3.41
N LYS A 57 -1.85 7.98 4.11
CA LYS A 57 -1.60 6.60 3.67
C LYS A 57 -2.84 5.72 3.75
N PHE A 58 -3.62 5.84 4.83
CA PHE A 58 -4.88 5.12 4.97
C PHE A 58 -5.88 5.55 3.88
N ALA A 59 -6.00 6.85 3.62
CA ALA A 59 -6.91 7.33 2.59
C ALA A 59 -6.48 6.91 1.19
N LEU A 60 -5.19 7.03 0.84
CA LEU A 60 -4.72 6.60 -0.48
C LEU A 60 -4.84 5.09 -0.64
N GLY A 61 -4.44 4.29 0.37
CA GLY A 61 -4.59 2.84 0.33
C GLY A 61 -6.03 2.38 0.13
N LYS A 62 -6.98 2.94 0.88
CA LYS A 62 -8.41 2.66 0.69
C LYS A 62 -8.90 3.05 -0.71
N SER A 63 -8.46 4.20 -1.21
CA SER A 63 -8.83 4.68 -2.54
C SER A 63 -8.32 3.75 -3.64
N LEU A 64 -7.08 3.29 -3.54
CA LEU A 64 -6.49 2.35 -4.49
C LEU A 64 -7.26 1.02 -4.51
N LEU A 65 -7.57 0.46 -3.33
CA LEU A 65 -8.35 -0.78 -3.23
C LEU A 65 -9.77 -0.62 -3.79
N GLU A 66 -10.42 0.50 -3.51
CA GLU A 66 -11.74 0.81 -4.03
C GLU A 66 -11.74 0.90 -5.56
N LEU A 67 -10.80 1.66 -6.14
CA LEU A 67 -10.68 1.81 -7.59
C LEU A 67 -10.27 0.49 -8.28
N ALA A 68 -9.36 -0.27 -7.68
CA ALA A 68 -8.94 -1.57 -8.19
C ALA A 68 -10.09 -2.58 -8.17
N SER A 69 -10.93 -2.57 -7.12
CA SER A 69 -12.13 -3.43 -7.03
C SER A 69 -13.18 -3.11 -8.09
N GLN A 70 -13.17 -1.88 -8.63
CA GLN A 70 -14.01 -1.45 -9.75
C GLN A 70 -13.40 -1.81 -11.12
N GLY A 71 -12.23 -2.46 -11.16
CA GLY A 71 -11.55 -2.83 -12.40
C GLY A 71 -10.89 -1.65 -13.12
N ARG A 72 -10.58 -0.56 -12.40
CA ARG A 72 -9.90 0.61 -12.99
C ARG A 72 -8.42 0.31 -13.24
N GLU A 73 -7.91 0.61 -14.42
CA GLU A 73 -6.48 0.45 -14.73
C GLU A 73 -5.74 1.79 -14.73
N ALA A 74 -6.37 2.85 -15.22
CA ALA A 74 -5.83 4.21 -15.21
C ALA A 74 -6.81 5.15 -14.50
N VAL A 75 -6.28 6.02 -13.65
CA VAL A 75 -7.07 6.93 -12.82
C VAL A 75 -6.42 8.30 -12.85
N SER A 76 -7.15 9.30 -13.36
CA SER A 76 -6.69 10.69 -13.31
C SER A 76 -6.61 11.22 -11.87
N LEU A 77 -5.84 12.28 -11.63
CA LEU A 77 -5.85 12.92 -10.31
C LEU A 77 -7.24 13.47 -9.92
N GLU A 78 -8.06 13.81 -10.91
CA GLU A 78 -9.43 14.28 -10.68
C GLU A 78 -10.32 13.15 -10.16
N GLU A 79 -10.24 11.97 -10.78
CA GLU A 79 -10.98 10.79 -10.33
C GLU A 79 -10.46 10.27 -8.99
N LEU A 80 -9.13 10.32 -8.76
CA LEU A 80 -8.52 9.90 -7.50
C LEU A 80 -8.89 10.85 -6.34
N ALA A 81 -9.09 12.14 -6.61
CA ALA A 81 -9.44 13.14 -5.60
C ALA A 81 -10.74 12.81 -4.86
N VAL A 82 -11.69 12.17 -5.55
CA VAL A 82 -13.01 11.82 -5.02
C VAL A 82 -12.92 10.81 -3.86
N PRO A 83 -12.47 9.55 -4.06
CA PRO A 83 -12.34 8.60 -2.96
C PRO A 83 -11.30 9.06 -1.93
N PHE A 84 -10.21 9.70 -2.38
CA PHE A 84 -9.13 10.12 -1.48
C PHE A 84 -9.62 11.13 -0.46
N SER A 85 -10.24 12.22 -0.90
CA SER A 85 -10.75 13.27 -0.01
C SER A 85 -11.83 12.75 0.94
N ARG A 86 -12.73 11.88 0.46
CA ARG A 86 -13.77 11.22 1.27
C ARG A 86 -13.15 10.39 2.39
N HIS A 87 -12.14 9.57 2.09
CA HIS A 87 -11.47 8.74 3.10
C HIS A 87 -10.65 9.59 4.09
N VAL A 88 -10.03 10.70 3.65
CA VAL A 88 -9.38 11.65 4.57
C VAL A 88 -10.40 12.28 5.50
N CYS A 89 -11.51 12.80 4.97
CA CYS A 89 -12.56 13.46 5.73
C CYS A 89 -13.16 12.53 6.80
N SER A 90 -13.51 11.30 6.41
CA SER A 90 -14.00 10.26 7.32
C SER A 90 -12.98 9.95 8.42
N HIS A 91 -11.70 9.77 8.08
CA HIS A 91 -10.67 9.50 9.07
C HIS A 91 -10.47 10.67 10.06
N LEU A 92 -10.59 11.92 9.60
CA LEU A 92 -10.50 13.09 10.47
C LEU A 92 -11.65 13.20 11.47
N GLN A 93 -12.84 12.69 11.13
CA GLN A 93 -13.98 12.62 12.06
C GLN A 93 -13.77 11.54 13.12
N GLU A 94 -13.22 10.38 12.75
CA GLU A 94 -12.99 9.25 13.65
C GLU A 94 -11.77 9.45 14.57
N ALA A 95 -10.70 10.05 14.05
CA ALA A 95 -9.40 10.14 14.73
C ALA A 95 -8.76 11.55 14.61
N PRO A 96 -9.40 12.62 15.12
CA PRO A 96 -8.96 14.00 14.93
C PRO A 96 -7.54 14.28 15.46
N LYS A 97 -7.08 13.52 16.47
CA LYS A 97 -5.75 13.66 17.08
C LYS A 97 -4.59 13.10 16.24
N GLN A 98 -4.85 12.23 15.25
CA GLN A 98 -3.82 11.64 14.39
C GLN A 98 -3.54 12.44 13.11
N GLY A 99 -4.33 13.49 12.83
CA GLY A 99 -4.10 14.45 11.74
C GLY A 99 -3.09 15.54 12.14
N THR A 100 -1.90 15.15 12.57
CA THR A 100 -0.86 16.03 13.15
C THR A 100 -0.10 16.86 12.12
N SER A 101 -0.83 17.75 11.45
CA SER A 101 -0.25 18.99 10.94
C SER A 101 -1.32 20.07 11.00
N GLU A 102 -1.30 20.86 12.07
CA GLU A 102 -2.08 22.10 12.19
C GLU A 102 -1.78 23.07 11.03
N THR A 103 -0.64 22.89 10.37
CA THR A 103 -0.18 23.69 9.24
C THR A 103 -0.60 23.15 7.87
N SER A 104 -1.13 21.92 7.76
CA SER A 104 -1.55 21.37 6.47
C SER A 104 -2.79 22.09 5.93
N THR A 105 -2.61 22.86 4.86
CA THR A 105 -3.70 23.55 4.15
C THR A 105 -4.73 22.56 3.59
N PHE A 106 -4.29 21.38 3.14
CA PHE A 106 -5.20 20.33 2.67
C PHE A 106 -6.10 19.80 3.79
N LEU A 107 -5.52 19.45 4.95
CA LEU A 107 -6.29 18.96 6.09
C LEU A 107 -7.23 20.02 6.67
N LYS A 108 -6.88 21.31 6.57
CA LYS A 108 -7.80 22.40 6.91
C LYS A 108 -9.03 22.41 6.00
N GLY A 109 -8.85 22.28 4.68
CA GLY A 109 -9.98 22.18 3.74
C GLY A 109 -10.89 20.99 4.04
N CYS A 110 -10.31 19.82 4.35
CA CYS A 110 -11.08 18.64 4.75
C CYS A 110 -11.89 18.87 6.05
N ARG A 111 -11.32 19.59 7.02
CA ARG A 111 -12.04 19.98 8.26
C ARG A 111 -13.17 20.97 7.98
N SER A 112 -12.94 21.96 7.13
CA SER A 112 -13.98 22.90 6.70
C SER A 112 -15.14 22.17 6.01
N TYR A 113 -14.85 21.19 5.15
CA TYR A 113 -15.89 20.34 4.55
C TYR A 113 -16.68 19.57 5.62
N ASN A 114 -15.98 18.92 6.56
CA ASN A 114 -16.62 18.20 7.66
C ASN A 114 -17.49 19.09 8.57
N ASN A 115 -17.19 20.39 8.63
CA ASN A 115 -17.98 21.39 9.37
C ASN A 115 -19.13 22.00 8.54
N GLY A 116 -19.26 21.64 7.25
CA GLY A 116 -20.26 22.21 6.33
C GLY A 116 -19.91 23.63 5.85
N GLU A 117 -18.65 24.05 5.95
CA GLU A 117 -18.18 25.38 5.54
C GLU A 117 -17.88 25.46 4.03
N ILE A 118 -17.59 24.32 3.40
CA ILE A 118 -17.38 24.20 1.94
C ILE A 118 -18.17 23.00 1.42
N ASP A 119 -18.51 23.04 0.13
CA ASP A 119 -19.19 21.93 -0.55
C ASP A 119 -18.20 20.88 -1.10
N GLU A 120 -18.78 19.83 -1.68
CA GLU A 120 -18.06 18.69 -2.25
C GLU A 120 -17.20 19.09 -3.45
N GLU A 121 -17.68 20.00 -4.31
CA GLU A 121 -16.93 20.47 -5.47
C GLU A 121 -15.67 21.25 -5.04
N ALA A 122 -15.81 22.12 -4.05
CA ALA A 122 -14.69 22.84 -3.45
C ALA A 122 -13.68 21.90 -2.78
N LEU A 123 -14.17 20.85 -2.09
CA LEU A 123 -13.30 19.82 -1.52
C LEU A 123 -12.47 19.11 -2.59
N TYR A 124 -13.11 18.68 -3.69
CA TYR A 124 -12.41 17.98 -4.77
C TYR A 124 -11.39 18.87 -5.45
N GLU A 125 -11.72 20.13 -5.71
CA GLU A 125 -10.78 21.09 -6.28
C GLU A 125 -9.57 21.33 -5.36
N HIS A 126 -9.82 21.46 -4.06
CA HIS A 126 -8.76 21.60 -3.07
C HIS A 126 -7.85 20.36 -3.01
N THR A 127 -8.46 19.18 -3.14
CA THR A 127 -7.76 17.90 -3.14
C THR A 127 -6.88 17.74 -4.37
N ARG A 128 -7.36 18.10 -5.56
CA ARG A 128 -6.56 18.07 -6.80
C ARG A 128 -5.28 18.89 -6.67
N LYS A 129 -5.40 20.09 -6.08
CA LYS A 129 -4.28 21.03 -5.92
C LYS A 129 -3.28 20.62 -4.86
N LEU A 130 -3.74 20.12 -3.71
CA LEU A 130 -2.92 20.00 -2.51
C LEU A 130 -2.85 18.59 -1.90
N GLY A 131 -3.79 17.72 -2.26
CA GLY A 131 -3.92 16.39 -1.64
C GLY A 131 -2.78 15.45 -2.00
N PHE A 132 -2.19 15.62 -3.19
CA PHE A 132 -1.26 14.65 -3.78
C PHE A 132 0.23 15.03 -3.70
N VAL A 133 0.55 16.23 -3.19
CA VAL A 133 1.90 16.84 -3.27
C VAL A 133 3.03 15.91 -2.80
N ASN A 134 2.80 15.14 -1.73
CA ASN A 134 3.82 14.25 -1.16
C ASN A 134 3.40 12.78 -1.14
N VAL A 135 2.10 12.50 -1.11
CA VAL A 135 1.61 11.15 -0.78
C VAL A 135 1.93 10.14 -1.87
N ILE A 136 1.86 10.53 -3.15
CA ILE A 136 2.15 9.66 -4.30
C ILE A 136 3.62 9.24 -4.26
N ASP A 137 4.54 10.20 -4.19
CA ASP A 137 6.00 9.97 -4.16
C ASP A 137 6.49 9.16 -2.95
N ALA A 138 5.79 9.28 -1.82
CA ALA A 138 6.17 8.64 -0.57
C ALA A 138 5.39 7.35 -0.27
N PHE A 139 4.39 6.98 -1.08
CA PHE A 139 3.48 5.88 -0.75
C PHE A 139 4.22 4.56 -0.59
N HIS A 140 5.07 4.18 -1.54
CA HIS A 140 5.81 2.91 -1.48
C HIS A 140 7.06 2.94 -0.59
N LYS A 141 7.28 4.00 0.20
CA LYS A 141 8.47 4.12 1.06
C LYS A 141 8.18 3.69 2.49
N VAL A 142 8.88 2.65 2.94
CA VAL A 142 8.86 2.16 4.33
C VAL A 142 10.26 2.32 4.92
N GLY A 143 10.36 3.02 6.06
CA GLY A 143 11.66 3.35 6.63
C GLY A 143 12.45 4.32 5.75
N ARG A 144 13.55 3.88 5.14
CA ARG A 144 14.40 4.70 4.22
C ARG A 144 14.43 4.17 2.78
N THR A 145 13.64 3.13 2.49
CA THR A 145 13.71 2.40 1.23
C THR A 145 12.32 2.23 0.63
N ASP A 146 12.27 2.07 -0.68
CA ASP A 146 11.06 1.63 -1.36
C ASP A 146 10.80 0.14 -1.08
N VAL A 147 9.54 -0.23 -0.97
CA VAL A 147 9.14 -1.65 -1.00
C VAL A 147 9.38 -2.22 -2.41
N PRO A 148 9.61 -3.53 -2.55
CA PRO A 148 9.83 -4.16 -3.86
C PRO A 148 8.62 -4.07 -4.80
N THR A 149 7.41 -4.16 -4.25
CA THR A 149 6.15 -4.15 -5.02
C THR A 149 5.65 -2.72 -5.24
N ARG A 150 5.32 -2.38 -6.49
CA ARG A 150 4.57 -1.16 -6.82
C ARG A 150 3.09 -1.51 -6.99
N PHE A 151 2.23 -0.75 -6.34
CA PHE A 151 0.76 -0.86 -6.46
C PHE A 151 0.15 0.09 -7.50
N PHE A 152 0.91 1.10 -7.90
CA PHE A 152 0.59 2.01 -8.98
C PHE A 152 1.88 2.60 -9.54
N LEU A 153 1.81 3.08 -10.78
CA LEU A 153 2.83 3.90 -11.43
C LEU A 153 2.39 5.36 -11.42
N ASP A 154 3.32 6.26 -11.12
CA ASP A 154 3.10 7.70 -11.19
C ASP A 154 3.21 8.19 -12.64
N GLU A 155 2.08 8.58 -13.21
CA GLU A 155 1.96 9.14 -14.55
C GLU A 155 1.41 10.58 -14.49
N THR A 156 1.64 11.29 -13.38
CA THR A 156 1.16 12.66 -13.16
C THR A 156 1.78 13.68 -14.11
N LYS A 157 3.00 13.40 -14.60
CA LYS A 157 3.72 14.21 -15.59
C LYS A 157 3.50 13.76 -17.03
N SER A 158 2.71 12.71 -17.23
CA SER A 158 2.43 12.10 -18.53
C SER A 158 1.04 12.51 -19.05
N SER A 159 0.62 11.95 -20.19
CA SER A 159 -0.69 12.21 -20.79
C SER A 159 -1.87 11.85 -19.89
N THR A 160 -1.72 10.82 -19.04
CA THR A 160 -2.73 10.34 -18.09
C THR A 160 -3.02 11.34 -16.97
N LYS A 161 -2.05 12.20 -16.59
CA LYS A 161 -2.17 13.17 -15.49
C LYS A 161 -2.73 12.53 -14.21
N GLY A 162 -2.19 11.37 -13.83
CA GLY A 162 -2.75 10.52 -12.81
C GLY A 162 -1.86 9.36 -12.43
N ILE A 163 -2.47 8.23 -12.08
CA ILE A 163 -1.78 6.99 -11.75
C ILE A 163 -2.29 5.83 -12.60
N VAL A 164 -1.43 4.86 -12.83
CA VAL A 164 -1.79 3.58 -13.46
C VAL A 164 -1.72 2.50 -12.39
N LEU A 165 -2.84 1.84 -12.12
CA LEU A 165 -2.92 0.73 -11.17
C LEU A 165 -2.22 -0.50 -11.76
N THR A 166 -1.43 -1.16 -10.93
CA THR A 166 -0.66 -2.33 -11.37
C THR A 166 -1.41 -3.63 -11.08
N PRO A 167 -1.05 -4.76 -11.71
CA PRO A 167 -1.68 -6.05 -11.42
C PRO A 167 -1.62 -6.43 -9.93
N GLU A 168 -0.60 -5.99 -9.20
CA GLU A 168 -0.43 -6.32 -7.78
C GLU A 168 -1.52 -5.72 -6.89
N ILE A 169 -2.01 -4.50 -7.16
CA ILE A 169 -3.15 -3.97 -6.38
C ILE A 169 -4.44 -4.72 -6.70
N HIS A 170 -4.62 -5.15 -7.94
CA HIS A 170 -5.77 -5.99 -8.32
C HIS A 170 -5.69 -7.38 -7.68
N ALA A 171 -4.49 -7.96 -7.59
CA ALA A 171 -4.27 -9.23 -6.90
C ALA A 171 -4.65 -9.14 -5.42
N VAL A 172 -4.24 -8.06 -4.73
CA VAL A 172 -4.61 -7.81 -3.33
C VAL A 172 -6.13 -7.63 -3.15
N CYS A 173 -6.83 -7.06 -4.11
CA CYS A 173 -8.30 -6.97 -4.08
C CYS A 173 -9.00 -8.33 -4.29
N ALA A 174 -8.35 -9.26 -4.98
CA ALA A 174 -8.93 -10.54 -5.35
C ALA A 174 -8.80 -11.62 -4.25
N GLY A 175 -7.93 -11.44 -3.25
CA GLY A 175 -7.76 -12.40 -2.14
C GLY A 175 -6.68 -12.00 -1.14
#